data_AF-A0A359N0R0-F1
#
_entry.id   AF-A0A359N0R0-F1
#
_cell.length_a   1.000
_cell.length_b   1.000
_cell.length_c   1.000
_cell.angle_alpha   90.00
_cell.angle_beta   90.00
_cell.angle_gamma   90.00
#
_symmetry.space_group_name_H-M   'P 1'
#
loop_
_entity.id
_entity.type
_entity.pdbx_description
1 polymer ?
#
loop_
_entity_poly.entity_id
_entity_poly.type
_entity_poly.pdbx_seq_one_letter_code
_entity_poly.pdbx_strand_id
1 'polypeptide(L)' 'MVNYSPALKTVVSDIEVEYKEEQAEMYYITYFVSGSDNELVVATTRPETMLADQAIAVNPKDKRYKRLI' A
#
# COMPACT_ATOMS: atom_id res chain seq x y z
N MET A 1 -15.40 1.10 -1.31
CA MET A 1 -14.51 1.83 -2.26
C MET A 1 -15.25 1.91 -3.58
N VAL A 2 -15.09 2.99 -4.34
CA VAL A 2 -15.67 3.13 -5.68
C VAL A 2 -14.55 3.43 -6.67
N ASN A 3 -14.67 2.95 -7.90
CA ASN A 3 -13.74 3.31 -8.96
C ASN A 3 -14.14 4.70 -9.47
N TYR A 4 -13.23 5.67 -9.36
CA TYR A 4 -13.46 7.04 -9.79
C TYR A 4 -12.55 7.39 -10.96
N SER A 5 -13.12 7.92 -12.04
CA SER A 5 -12.36 8.40 -13.20
C SER A 5 -12.13 9.91 -13.11
N PRO A 6 -10.88 10.39 -12.96
CA PRO A 6 -10.58 11.82 -12.96
C PRO A 6 -10.91 12.49 -14.30
N ALA A 7 -10.83 11.76 -15.41
CA ALA A 7 -11.10 12.28 -16.74
C ALA A 7 -12.61 12.54 -16.97
N LEU A 8 -13.46 11.59 -16.55
CA LEU A 8 -14.92 11.70 -16.69
C LEU A 8 -15.58 12.44 -15.52
N LYS A 9 -14.84 12.63 -14.42
CA LYS A 9 -15.30 13.24 -13.16
C LYS A 9 -16.49 12.52 -12.51
N THR A 10 -16.61 11.22 -12.73
CA THR A 10 -17.69 10.38 -12.19
C THR A 10 -17.16 9.03 -11.72
N VAL A 11 -17.98 8.32 -10.96
CA VAL A 11 -17.78 6.91 -10.64
C VAL A 11 -18.09 6.04 -11.86
N VAL A 12 -17.35 4.94 -11.99
CA VAL A 12 -17.51 3.94 -13.06
C VAL A 12 -17.77 2.55 -12.45
N SER A 13 -18.54 1.74 -13.14
CA SER A 13 -18.82 0.35 -12.75
C SER A 13 -17.61 -0.54 -12.96
N ASP A 14 -17.51 -1.65 -12.22
CA ASP A 14 -16.43 -2.62 -12.38
C ASP A 14 -16.34 -3.19 -13.81
N ILE A 15 -17.48 -3.33 -14.51
CA ILE A 15 -17.51 -3.81 -15.90
C ILE A 15 -16.96 -2.77 -16.90
N GLU A 16 -16.84 -1.51 -16.50
CA GLU A 16 -16.31 -0.41 -17.32
C GLU A 16 -14.80 -0.19 -17.08
N VAL A 17 -14.18 -0.94 -16.15
CA VAL A 17 -12.76 -0.84 -15.83
C VAL A 17 -11.95 -1.77 -16.74
N GLU A 18 -11.04 -1.18 -17.53
CA GLU A 18 -10.06 -1.92 -18.33
C GLU A 18 -8.72 -2.01 -17.60
N TYR A 19 -8.17 -3.22 -17.49
CA TYR A 19 -6.85 -3.45 -16.91
C TYR A 19 -5.78 -3.46 -17.99
N LYS A 20 -4.69 -2.71 -17.76
CA LYS A 20 -3.52 -2.63 -18.65
C LYS A 20 -2.25 -2.87 -17.84
N GLU A 21 -1.31 -3.59 -18.44
CA GLU A 21 0.02 -3.76 -17.85
C GLU A 21 0.86 -2.51 -18.14
N GLU A 22 1.45 -1.95 -17.10
CA GLU A 22 2.35 -0.81 -17.20
C GLU A 22 3.60 -1.08 -16.37
N GLN A 23 4.73 -0.51 -16.79
CA GLN A 23 5.94 -0.54 -16.00
C GLN A 23 5.80 0.45 -14.84
N ALA A 24 6.04 -0.04 -13.63
CA ALA A 24 6.05 0.77 -12.42
C ALA A 24 7.33 0.51 -11.63
N GLU A 25 7.80 1.54 -10.95
CA GLU A 25 8.91 1.43 -10.02
C GLU A 25 8.43 0.85 -8.69
N MET A 26 9.22 -0.05 -8.11
CA MET A 26 8.94 -0.64 -6.79
C MET A 26 9.76 0.10 -5.73
N TYR A 27 9.06 0.81 -4.85
CA TYR A 27 9.68 1.56 -3.76
C TYR A 27 9.70 0.73 -2.48
N TYR A 28 10.74 0.95 -1.66
CA TYR A 28 10.89 0.35 -0.34
C TYR A 28 10.98 1.46 0.70
N ILE A 29 10.00 1.52 1.59
CA ILE A 29 9.83 2.57 2.60
C ILE A 29 10.03 1.97 3.98
N THR A 30 10.89 2.57 4.79
CA THR A 30 11.18 2.12 6.16
C THR A 30 10.35 2.89 7.18
N TYR A 31 9.60 2.17 8.03
CA TYR A 31 8.86 2.70 9.17
C TYR A 31 9.56 2.29 10.47
N PHE A 32 9.82 3.27 11.33
CA PHE A 32 10.43 3.03 12.64
C PHE A 32 9.36 2.73 13.70
N VAL A 33 9.62 1.72 14.52
CA VAL A 33 8.72 1.31 15.60
C VAL A 33 9.00 2.16 16.83
N SER A 34 8.01 2.96 17.25
CA SER A 34 8.13 3.83 18.42
C SER A 34 8.58 3.07 19.67
N GLY A 35 9.60 3.57 20.36
CA GLY A 35 10.13 2.98 21.59
C GLY A 35 11.03 1.75 21.39
N SER A 36 11.46 1.45 20.16
CA SER A 36 12.42 0.39 19.88
C SER A 36 13.34 0.75 18.70
N ASP A 37 14.45 0.02 18.57
CA ASP A 37 15.33 0.13 17.39
C ASP A 37 14.85 -0.77 16.22
N ASN A 38 13.59 -1.22 16.26
CA ASN A 38 13.04 -2.05 15.20
C ASN A 38 12.52 -1.18 14.06
N GLU A 39 12.66 -1.71 12.84
CA GLU A 39 12.16 -1.09 11.62
C GLU A 39 11.36 -2.10 10.78
N LEU A 40 10.42 -1.58 9.99
CA LEU A 40 9.59 -2.32 9.05
C LEU A 40 9.78 -1.74 7.65
N VAL A 41 10.13 -2.59 6.70
CA VAL A 41 10.24 -2.18 5.29
C VAL A 41 8.98 -2.59 4.55
N VAL A 42 8.26 -1.60 4.02
CA VAL A 42 7.05 -1.77 3.21
C VAL A 42 7.41 -1.52 1.75
N ALA A 43 6.99 -2.43 0.87
CA ALA A 43 7.17 -2.27 -0.57
C ALA A 43 5.87 -1.79 -1.23
N THR A 44 5.93 -0.70 -2.00
CA THR A 44 4.76 -0.10 -2.68
C THR A 44 5.17 0.49 -4.03
N THR A 45 4.24 0.45 -5.00
CA THR A 45 4.38 1.17 -6.27
C THR A 45 3.83 2.60 -6.20
N ARG A 46 3.18 2.95 -5.08
CA ARG A 46 2.50 4.23 -4.86
C ARG A 46 3.02 4.92 -3.59
N PRO A 47 4.24 5.47 -3.60
CA PRO A 47 4.82 6.11 -2.42
C PRO A 47 4.00 7.33 -1.96
N GLU A 48 3.22 7.96 -2.85
CA GLU A 48 2.38 9.10 -2.51
C GLU A 48 1.24 8.76 -1.55
N THR A 49 0.82 7.50 -1.46
CA THR A 49 -0.23 7.08 -0.52
C THR A 49 0.27 6.90 0.92
N MET A 50 1.59 6.89 1.12
CA MET A 50 2.25 6.75 2.44
C MET A 50 1.69 7.72 3.49
N LEU A 51 1.33 8.95 3.07
CA LEU A 51 0.80 9.98 3.96
C LEU A 51 -0.62 9.68 4.48
N ALA A 52 -1.34 8.78 3.82
CA ALA A 52 -2.66 8.34 4.20
C ALA A 52 -2.65 7.00 4.96
N ASP A 53 -1.47 6.43 5.24
CA ASP A 53 -1.35 5.17 5.94
C ASP A 53 -1.83 5.29 7.39
N GLN A 54 -2.66 4.33 7.81
CA GLN A 54 -3.18 4.23 9.18
C GLN A 54 -2.59 3.06 9.95
N ALA A 55 -2.17 2.01 9.26
CA ALA A 55 -1.61 0.80 9.85
C ALA A 55 -0.77 0.03 8.81
N ILE A 56 0.18 -0.76 9.28
CA ILE A 56 0.92 -1.73 8.46
C ILE A 56 0.32 -3.12 8.71
N ALA A 57 -0.16 -3.77 7.66
CA ALA A 57 -0.68 -5.12 7.73
C ALA A 57 0.44 -6.14 7.57
N VAL A 58 0.50 -7.11 8.49
CA VAL A 58 1.48 -8.21 8.48
C VAL A 58 0.76 -9.55 8.55
N ASN A 59 1.31 -10.55 7.86
CA ASN A 59 0.74 -11.89 7.90
C ASN A 59 1.05 -12.55 9.26
N PRO A 60 0.04 -13.05 10.01
CA PRO A 60 0.24 -13.63 11.34
C PRO A 60 1.11 -14.91 11.33
N LYS A 61 1.24 -15.58 10.18
CA LYS A 61 2.10 -16.76 10.01
C LYS A 61 3.55 -16.39 9.71
N ASP A 62 3.86 -15.12 9.41
CA ASP A 62 5.21 -14.68 9.12
C ASP A 62 6.04 -14.60 10.41
N LYS A 63 7.04 -15.48 10.53
CA LYS A 63 7.90 -15.57 11.71
C LYS A 63 8.74 -14.30 11.92
N ARG A 64 9.03 -13.54 10.86
CA ARG A 64 9.89 -12.34 10.93
C ARG A 64 9.26 -11.24 11.78
N TYR A 65 7.93 -11.13 11.73
CA TYR A 65 7.19 -10.04 12.37
C TYR A 65 6.46 -10.44 13.65
N LYS A 66 6.57 -11.70 14.10
CA LYS A 66 5.93 -12.17 15.35
C LYS A 66 6.33 -11.41 16.61
N ARG A 67 7.45 -10.69 16.60
CA ARG A 67 7.88 -9.84 17.74
C ARG A 67 7.20 -8.47 17.76
N LEU A 68 6.51 -8.11 16.67
CA LEU A 68 5.85 -6.82 16.45
C LEU A 68 4.32 -6.93 16.46
N ILE A 69 3.77 -8.13 16.61
CA ILE A 69 2.32 -8.47 16.63
C ILE A 69 1.97 -9.04 17.99
#